data_AF-A0A6V7X4V2-F1
#
_entry.id   AF-A0A6V7X4V2-F1
#
_cell.length_a   1.000
_cell.length_b   1.000
_cell.length_c   1.000
_cell.angle_alpha   90.00
_cell.angle_beta   90.00
_cell.angle_gamma   90.00
#
_symmetry.space_group_name_H-M   'P 1'
#
loop_
_entity.id
_entity.type
_entity.pdbx_description
1 polymer ?
#
loop_
_entity_poly.entity_id
_entity_poly.type
_entity_poly.pdbx_seq_one_letter_code
_entity_poly.pdbx_strand_id
1 'polypeptide(L)'
;MSDNCTSTKQPHLMELMNQMCKEAGIQDCQPQLLLQMCDMAYSLTKNVLVEARSVADFSGKKFVEKSDVDFALKTFNEKYCKDRPPIALMNDLAQEKNSQPLPQIRQNYGLRLPNDRFCQLQSNFVYDDLPSTSNNNEDEDDELRQRNIQTSENFPKRQKPESSTNFNPDLVANLLMGRTNNDSRKRAFHDEEKEDKTEDFDDYDC
;
A
#
# COMPACT_ATOMS: atom_id res chain seq x y z
N MET A 1 -43.15 -18.01 0.74
CA MET A 1 -43.05 -16.88 -0.20
C MET A 1 -41.76 -16.16 0.18
N SER A 2 -40.62 -16.43 -0.42
CA SER A 2 -40.35 -16.39 -1.86
C SER A 2 -39.14 -17.27 -2.22
N ASP A 3 -39.39 -18.34 -2.96
CA ASP A 3 -38.37 -19.06 -3.73
C ASP A 3 -38.14 -18.28 -5.03
N ASN A 4 -37.15 -17.38 -5.05
CA ASN A 4 -36.69 -16.76 -6.29
C ASN A 4 -35.73 -17.71 -7.01
N CYS A 5 -36.31 -18.69 -7.71
CA CYS A 5 -35.64 -19.48 -8.72
C CYS A 5 -35.23 -18.55 -9.88
N THR A 6 -33.97 -18.11 -9.88
CA THR A 6 -33.29 -17.64 -11.10
C THR A 6 -32.44 -18.78 -11.63
N SER A 7 -33.09 -19.78 -12.25
CA SER A 7 -32.41 -20.83 -13.01
C SER A 7 -31.88 -20.26 -14.33
N THR A 8 -30.94 -19.33 -14.21
CA THR A 8 -30.06 -18.92 -15.30
C THR A 8 -28.95 -19.95 -15.26
N LYS A 9 -28.86 -20.83 -16.27
CA LYS A 9 -27.75 -21.80 -16.38
C LYS A 9 -26.43 -21.04 -16.29
N GLN A 10 -25.81 -21.05 -15.12
CA GLN A 10 -24.51 -20.44 -14.93
C GLN A 10 -23.52 -21.22 -15.81
N PRO A 11 -22.61 -20.55 -16.53
CA PRO A 11 -21.59 -21.26 -17.30
C PRO A 11 -20.79 -22.18 -16.37
N HIS A 12 -20.47 -23.39 -16.84
CA HIS A 12 -19.84 -24.45 -16.04
C HIS A 12 -18.60 -23.98 -15.24
N LEU A 13 -17.75 -23.13 -15.83
CA LEU A 13 -16.57 -22.59 -15.15
C LEU A 13 -16.94 -21.72 -13.94
N MET A 14 -18.02 -20.95 -14.05
CA MET A 14 -18.50 -20.08 -12.95
C MET A 14 -19.11 -20.89 -11.82
N GLU A 15 -19.79 -22.00 -12.14
CA GLU A 15 -20.27 -22.96 -11.14
C GLU A 15 -19.11 -23.61 -10.39
N LEU A 16 -18.06 -24.04 -11.10
CA LEU A 16 -16.84 -24.59 -10.51
C LEU A 16 -16.13 -23.56 -9.61
N MET A 17 -16.01 -22.31 -10.06
CA MET A 17 -15.43 -21.23 -9.25
C MET A 17 -16.23 -20.99 -7.96
N ASN A 18 -17.56 -21.05 -8.04
CA ASN A 18 -18.43 -20.92 -6.86
C ASN A 18 -18.25 -22.09 -5.89
N GLN A 19 -18.10 -23.32 -6.39
CA GLN A 19 -17.79 -24.49 -5.56
C GLN A 19 -16.43 -24.34 -4.86
N MET A 20 -15.38 -23.90 -5.56
CA MET A 20 -14.07 -23.63 -4.95
C MET A 20 -14.14 -22.56 -3.85
N CYS A 21 -14.93 -21.51 -4.03
CA CYS A 21 -15.15 -20.50 -3.00
C CYS A 21 -15.83 -21.09 -1.74
N LYS A 22 -16.81 -21.97 -1.92
CA LYS A 22 -17.49 -22.66 -0.81
C LYS A 22 -16.54 -23.60 -0.07
N GLU A 23 -15.69 -24.34 -0.80
CA GLU A 23 -14.64 -25.18 -0.21
C GLU A 23 -13.61 -24.36 0.59
N ALA A 24 -13.31 -23.13 0.13
CA ALA A 24 -12.47 -22.19 0.85
C ALA A 24 -13.15 -21.55 2.08
N GLY A 25 -14.42 -21.88 2.37
CA GLY A 25 -15.18 -21.34 3.49
C GLY A 25 -15.80 -19.97 3.24
N ILE A 26 -15.81 -19.48 1.99
CA ILE A 26 -16.42 -18.21 1.62
C ILE A 26 -17.89 -18.47 1.28
N GLN A 27 -18.80 -17.99 2.14
CA GLN A 27 -20.23 -18.27 2.02
C GLN A 27 -20.94 -17.35 1.01
N ASP A 28 -20.53 -16.08 0.95
CA ASP A 28 -21.13 -15.07 0.08
C ASP A 28 -20.10 -14.52 -0.91
N CYS A 29 -20.19 -14.97 -2.17
CA CYS A 29 -19.40 -14.44 -3.28
C CYS A 29 -20.25 -13.57 -4.19
N GLN A 30 -19.78 -12.35 -4.44
CA GLN A 30 -20.38 -11.45 -5.42
C GLN A 30 -20.24 -12.02 -6.85
N PRO A 31 -21.28 -12.01 -7.70
CA PRO A 31 -21.21 -12.61 -9.03
C PRO A 31 -20.18 -11.95 -9.97
N GLN A 32 -19.94 -10.65 -9.82
CA GLN A 32 -18.88 -9.95 -10.58
C GLN A 32 -17.48 -10.49 -10.27
N LEU A 33 -17.23 -10.91 -9.02
CA LEU A 33 -15.96 -11.51 -8.63
C LEU A 33 -15.78 -12.87 -9.31
N LEU A 34 -16.83 -13.70 -9.34
CA LEU A 34 -16.79 -15.00 -10.02
C LEU A 34 -16.48 -14.85 -11.52
N LEU A 35 -17.07 -13.84 -12.18
CA LEU A 35 -16.76 -13.52 -13.57
C LEU A 35 -15.29 -13.10 -13.74
N GLN A 36 -14.80 -12.20 -12.88
CA GLN A 36 -13.41 -11.76 -12.91
C GLN A 36 -12.43 -12.91 -12.68
N MET A 37 -12.76 -13.87 -11.80
CA MET A 37 -11.96 -15.08 -11.58
C MET A 37 -11.91 -15.96 -12.84
N CYS A 38 -13.03 -16.08 -13.56
CA CYS A 38 -13.06 -16.81 -14.84
C CYS A 38 -12.17 -16.15 -15.89
N ASP A 39 -12.27 -14.82 -16.05
CA ASP A 39 -11.45 -14.05 -16.99
C ASP A 39 -9.97 -14.13 -16.65
N MET A 40 -9.64 -14.07 -15.35
CA MET A 40 -8.28 -14.26 -14.86
C MET A 40 -7.77 -15.66 -15.20
N ALA A 41 -8.53 -16.73 -14.92
CA ALA A 41 -8.11 -18.10 -15.22
C ALA A 41 -7.82 -18.30 -16.71
N TYR A 42 -8.68 -17.74 -17.59
CA TYR A 42 -8.46 -17.77 -19.03
C TYR A 42 -7.19 -17.01 -19.43
N SER A 43 -7.03 -15.77 -18.95
CA SER A 43 -5.88 -14.93 -19.25
C SER A 43 -4.55 -15.56 -18.78
N LEU A 44 -4.53 -16.11 -17.56
CA LEU A 44 -3.36 -16.80 -17.01
C LEU A 44 -2.97 -18.03 -17.83
N THR A 45 -3.95 -18.88 -18.15
CA THR A 45 -3.70 -20.09 -18.97
C THR A 45 -3.18 -19.70 -20.35
N LYS A 46 -3.75 -18.67 -20.97
CA LYS A 46 -3.28 -18.14 -22.25
C LYS A 46 -1.83 -17.66 -22.15
N ASN A 47 -1.48 -16.89 -21.13
CA ASN A 47 -0.13 -16.36 -20.95
C ASN A 47 0.90 -17.48 -20.76
N VAL A 48 0.59 -18.48 -19.94
CA VAL A 48 1.46 -19.66 -19.73
C VAL A 48 1.64 -20.45 -21.03
N LEU A 49 0.57 -20.65 -21.82
CA LEU A 49 0.69 -21.36 -23.09
C LEU A 49 1.47 -20.58 -24.15
N VAL A 50 1.40 -19.25 -24.15
CA VAL A 50 2.20 -18.39 -25.03
C VAL A 50 3.69 -18.48 -24.67
N GLU A 51 4.03 -18.50 -23.38
CA GLU A 51 5.42 -18.68 -22.91
C GLU A 51 5.91 -20.11 -23.18
N ALA A 52 5.07 -21.13 -22.98
CA ALA A 52 5.42 -22.51 -23.34
C ALA A 52 5.68 -22.66 -24.85
N ARG A 53 4.92 -21.95 -25.69
CA ARG A 53 5.12 -21.93 -27.13
C ARG A 53 6.47 -21.33 -27.50
N SER A 54 6.87 -20.21 -26.90
CA SER A 54 8.17 -19.60 -27.18
C SER A 54 9.34 -20.49 -26.74
N VAL A 55 9.17 -21.25 -25.64
CA VAL A 55 10.16 -22.25 -25.16
C VAL A 55 10.28 -23.43 -26.14
N ALA A 56 9.15 -23.92 -26.67
CA ALA A 56 9.14 -24.97 -27.68
C ALA A 56 9.81 -24.50 -28.99
N ASP A 57 9.51 -23.28 -29.43
CA ASP A 57 10.11 -22.68 -30.63
C ASP A 57 11.63 -22.47 -30.44
N PHE A 58 12.09 -22.09 -29.24
CA PHE A 58 13.52 -22.00 -28.89
C PHE A 58 14.23 -23.37 -28.99
N SER A 59 13.53 -24.44 -28.63
CA SER A 59 14.03 -25.81 -28.72
C SER A 59 13.89 -26.42 -30.13
N GLY A 60 13.35 -25.68 -31.10
CA GLY A 60 13.08 -26.15 -32.46
C GLY A 60 11.95 -27.18 -32.58
N LYS A 61 11.12 -27.33 -31.53
CA LYS A 61 9.98 -28.26 -31.51
C LYS A 61 8.78 -27.63 -32.21
N LYS A 62 8.06 -28.42 -33.02
CA LYS A 62 6.84 -27.94 -33.71
C LYS A 62 5.60 -27.92 -32.81
N PHE A 63 5.58 -28.82 -31.83
CA PHE A 63 4.49 -29.00 -30.88
C PHE A 63 4.98 -28.69 -29.47
N VAL A 64 4.09 -28.15 -28.65
CA VAL A 64 4.35 -27.85 -27.24
C VAL A 64 4.26 -29.16 -26.46
N GLU A 65 5.32 -29.50 -25.74
CA GLU A 65 5.37 -30.67 -24.87
C GLU A 65 5.16 -30.29 -23.41
N LYS A 66 4.88 -31.30 -22.57
CA LYS A 66 4.71 -31.10 -21.12
C LYS A 66 5.91 -30.38 -20.49
N SER A 67 7.14 -30.71 -20.89
CA SER A 67 8.35 -30.05 -20.37
C SER A 67 8.36 -28.55 -20.58
N ASP A 68 7.78 -28.09 -21.69
CA ASP A 68 7.80 -26.68 -22.07
C ASP A 68 6.76 -25.90 -21.24
N VAL A 69 5.61 -26.55 -20.93
CA VAL A 69 4.60 -26.04 -20.00
C VAL A 69 5.12 -26.00 -18.56
N ASP A 70 5.81 -27.05 -18.11
CA ASP A 70 6.41 -27.10 -16.77
C ASP A 70 7.45 -25.98 -16.59
N PHE A 71 8.27 -25.72 -17.62
CA PHE A 71 9.22 -24.61 -17.63
C PHE A 71 8.55 -23.23 -17.62
N ALA A 72 7.52 -23.04 -18.45
CA ALA A 72 6.75 -21.80 -18.48
C ALA A 72 6.07 -21.54 -17.14
N LEU A 73 5.50 -22.57 -16.50
CA LEU A 73 4.87 -22.45 -15.19
C LEU A 73 5.88 -22.08 -14.10
N LYS A 74 7.08 -22.68 -14.12
CA LYS A 74 8.15 -22.31 -13.18
C LYS A 74 8.53 -20.83 -13.33
N THR A 75 8.71 -20.38 -14.56
CA THR A 75 9.05 -18.98 -14.87
C THR A 75 7.91 -18.03 -14.47
N PHE A 76 6.65 -18.44 -14.70
CA PHE A 76 5.48 -17.71 -14.27
C PHE A 76 5.42 -17.58 -12.73
N ASN A 77 5.64 -18.67 -12.00
CA ASN A 77 5.65 -18.67 -10.54
C ASN A 77 6.74 -17.73 -10.00
N GLU A 78 7.95 -17.78 -10.56
CA GLU A 78 9.04 -16.87 -10.15
C GLU A 78 8.70 -15.38 -10.37
N LYS A 79 7.91 -15.05 -11.39
CA LYS A 79 7.50 -13.68 -11.70
C LYS A 79 6.32 -13.19 -10.86
N TYR A 80 5.31 -14.03 -10.66
CA TYR A 80 4.00 -13.61 -10.14
C TYR A 80 3.66 -14.19 -8.77
N CYS A 81 4.14 -15.40 -8.46
CA CYS A 81 3.92 -16.02 -7.16
C CYS A 81 5.01 -15.56 -6.20
N LYS A 82 4.60 -14.76 -5.21
CA LYS A 82 5.48 -14.40 -4.11
C LYS A 82 5.45 -15.53 -3.09
N ASP A 83 6.36 -16.48 -3.24
CA ASP A 83 6.63 -17.43 -2.18
C ASP A 83 7.12 -16.66 -0.94
N ARG A 84 6.79 -17.18 0.25
CA ARG A 84 7.32 -16.62 1.50
C ARG A 84 8.85 -16.66 1.39
N PRO A 85 9.56 -15.54 1.57
CA PRO A 85 11.01 -15.55 1.51
C PRO A 85 11.56 -16.53 2.54
N PRO A 86 12.66 -17.25 2.24
CA PRO A 86 13.23 -18.24 3.15
C PRO A 86 13.50 -17.62 4.54
N ILE A 87 13.13 -18.35 5.60
CA ILE A 87 13.29 -17.87 6.99
C ILE A 87 14.76 -17.55 7.29
N ALA A 88 15.69 -18.33 6.75
CA ALA A 88 17.13 -18.08 6.87
C ALA A 88 17.51 -16.68 6.36
N LEU A 89 17.07 -16.31 5.16
CA LEU A 89 17.31 -14.97 4.59
C LEU A 89 16.71 -13.87 5.48
N MET A 90 15.51 -14.10 6.03
CA MET A 90 14.88 -13.14 6.94
C MET A 90 15.68 -12.96 8.24
N ASN A 91 16.21 -14.06 8.79
CA ASN A 91 17.02 -14.03 10.01
C ASN A 91 18.36 -13.34 9.78
N ASP A 92 19.02 -13.58 8.64
CA ASP A 92 20.27 -12.92 8.29
C ASP A 92 20.07 -11.41 8.16
N LEU A 93 19.00 -10.99 7.46
CA LEU A 93 18.62 -9.57 7.37
C LEU A 93 18.25 -8.98 8.73
N ALA A 94 17.56 -9.75 9.58
CA ALA A 94 17.22 -9.31 10.93
C ALA A 94 18.47 -9.13 11.78
N GLN A 95 19.45 -10.04 11.71
CA GLN A 95 20.73 -9.91 12.40
C GLN A 95 21.52 -8.67 11.92
N GLU A 96 21.58 -8.45 10.60
CA GLU A 96 22.23 -7.27 10.03
C GLU A 96 21.58 -5.95 10.48
N LYS A 97 20.25 -5.91 10.57
CA LYS A 97 19.55 -4.70 11.04
C LYS A 97 19.60 -4.52 12.55
N ASN A 98 19.49 -5.61 13.30
CA ASN A 98 19.48 -5.59 14.77
C ASN A 98 20.89 -5.41 15.37
N SER A 99 21.96 -5.54 14.57
CA SER A 99 23.32 -5.24 15.03
C SER A 99 23.53 -3.74 15.29
N GLN A 100 22.69 -2.87 14.74
CA GLN A 100 22.74 -1.44 15.02
C GLN A 100 22.01 -1.13 16.33
N PRO A 101 22.72 -0.59 17.35
CA PRO A 101 22.07 -0.26 18.61
C PRO A 101 21.04 0.85 18.41
N LEU A 102 19.99 0.83 19.23
CA LEU A 102 18.95 1.83 19.18
C LEU A 102 19.53 3.24 19.44
N PRO A 103 19.07 4.27 18.72
CA PRO A 103 19.45 5.66 19.01
C PRO A 103 19.04 6.05 20.44
N GLN A 104 19.87 6.89 21.08
CA GLN A 104 19.57 7.39 22.42
C GLN A 104 18.23 8.14 22.47
N ILE A 105 17.37 7.73 23.39
CA ILE A 105 16.07 8.36 23.64
C ILE A 105 16.31 9.60 24.53
N ARG A 106 15.89 10.79 24.07
CA ARG A 106 15.94 12.01 24.89
C ARG A 106 14.71 12.08 25.81
N GLN A 107 14.86 12.64 27.00
CA GLN A 107 13.78 12.76 28.02
C GLN A 107 12.69 13.79 27.67
N ASN A 108 12.70 14.36 26.46
CA ASN A 108 11.66 15.29 26.03
C ASN A 108 10.42 14.49 25.65
N TYR A 109 9.31 14.75 26.32
CA TYR A 109 8.02 14.14 25.99
C TYR A 109 7.55 14.65 24.62
N GLY A 110 7.22 13.75 23.68
CA GLY A 110 6.60 14.10 22.39
C GLY A 110 7.09 13.31 21.18
N LEU A 111 6.44 13.53 20.02
CA LEU A 111 6.82 12.93 18.75
C LEU A 111 8.09 13.59 18.20
N ARG A 112 9.11 12.79 17.88
CA ARG A 112 10.33 13.27 17.22
C ARG A 112 10.17 13.22 15.71
N LEU A 113 9.96 14.37 15.09
CA LEU A 113 10.03 14.50 13.65
C LEU A 113 11.50 14.37 13.17
N PRO A 114 11.72 13.87 11.93
CA PRO A 114 12.98 14.06 11.22
C PRO A 114 13.35 15.56 11.13
N ASN A 115 14.57 15.86 10.67
CA ASN A 115 14.93 17.25 10.37
C ASN A 115 13.96 17.82 9.33
N ASP A 116 13.67 19.12 9.37
CA ASP A 116 12.68 19.80 8.51
C ASP A 116 12.85 19.49 7.02
N ARG A 117 14.10 19.33 6.57
CA ARG A 117 14.44 18.94 5.18
C ARG A 117 13.99 17.52 4.77
N PHE A 118 13.76 16.64 5.75
CA PHE A 118 13.22 15.30 5.58
C PHE A 118 11.74 15.23 5.95
N CYS A 119 11.14 16.35 6.36
CA CYS A 119 9.71 16.47 6.59
C CYS A 119 9.05 17.03 5.33
N GLN A 120 7.96 16.41 4.89
CA GLN A 120 7.15 16.88 3.76
C GLN A 120 6.21 18.01 4.22
N LEU A 121 6.78 19.13 4.67
CA LEU A 121 6.02 20.28 5.19
C LEU A 121 5.84 21.40 4.16
N GLN A 122 6.62 21.38 3.08
CA GLN A 122 6.52 22.37 2.01
C GLN A 122 5.45 21.99 1.00
N SER A 123 4.83 23.00 0.38
CA SER A 123 3.90 22.77 -0.74
C SER A 123 4.66 22.10 -1.88
N ASN A 124 4.25 20.89 -2.26
CA ASN A 124 4.87 20.13 -3.37
C ASN A 124 4.36 20.59 -4.75
N PHE A 125 3.45 21.55 -4.80
CA PHE A 125 2.94 22.15 -6.02
C PHE A 125 2.68 23.64 -5.78
N VAL A 126 2.88 24.43 -6.83
CA VAL A 126 2.40 25.81 -6.93
C VAL A 126 1.45 25.80 -8.10
N TYR A 127 0.21 26.27 -7.89
CA TYR A 127 -0.67 26.50 -9.02
C TYR A 127 -0.17 27.74 -9.74
N ASP A 128 0.10 27.61 -11.04
CA ASP A 128 0.18 28.80 -11.88
C ASP A 128 -1.22 29.43 -11.85
N ASP A 129 -1.31 30.67 -11.38
CA ASP A 129 -2.54 31.43 -11.47
C ASP A 129 -2.96 31.44 -12.94
N LEU A 130 -4.12 30.84 -13.25
CA LEU A 130 -4.75 31.00 -14.56
C LEU A 130 -4.80 32.50 -14.83
N PRO A 131 -4.34 32.98 -16.01
CA PRO A 131 -4.34 34.41 -16.30
C PRO A 131 -5.75 34.90 -16.05
N SER A 132 -5.91 35.74 -15.03
CA SER A 132 -7.17 36.39 -14.76
C SER A 132 -7.53 37.11 -16.05
N THR A 133 -8.61 36.67 -16.71
CA THR A 133 -9.26 37.45 -17.75
C THR A 133 -9.79 38.70 -17.06
N SER A 134 -8.89 39.65 -16.81
CA SER A 134 -9.24 41.03 -16.56
C SER A 134 -9.89 41.49 -17.84
N ASN A 135 -11.21 41.54 -17.80
CA ASN A 135 -12.10 42.16 -18.76
C ASN A 135 -11.38 43.31 -19.48
N ASN A 136 -11.19 43.15 -20.78
CA ASN A 136 -11.45 44.21 -21.75
C ASN A 136 -11.90 43.50 -23.03
N ASN A 137 -13.09 43.85 -23.48
CA ASN A 137 -13.58 43.47 -24.80
C ASN A 137 -12.59 43.97 -25.85
N GLU A 138 -12.26 43.11 -26.82
CA GLU A 138 -12.30 43.34 -28.28
C GLU A 138 -11.41 42.30 -29.01
N ASP A 139 -12.05 41.64 -29.98
CA ASP A 139 -11.54 41.08 -31.25
C ASP A 139 -10.94 39.65 -31.35
N GLU A 140 -11.75 38.81 -32.02
CA GLU A 140 -11.53 37.72 -33.00
C GLU A 140 -10.42 36.64 -32.85
N ASP A 141 -10.90 35.39 -32.88
CA ASP A 141 -10.43 34.16 -33.56
C ASP A 141 -8.92 33.87 -33.72
N ASP A 142 -8.46 32.71 -33.21
CA ASP A 142 -7.71 31.75 -34.04
C ASP A 142 -7.45 30.38 -33.38
N GLU A 143 -7.60 29.33 -34.19
CA GLU A 143 -7.41 27.91 -33.87
C GLU A 143 -5.96 27.51 -33.53
N LEU A 144 -5.85 26.53 -32.61
CA LEU A 144 -4.87 25.42 -32.61
C LEU A 144 -3.41 25.74 -33.01
N ARG A 145 -2.55 25.97 -32.00
CA ARG A 145 -1.12 25.62 -32.09
C ARG A 145 -0.67 24.69 -30.98
N GLN A 146 -0.95 23.42 -31.24
CA GLN A 146 -0.12 22.25 -31.02
C GLN A 146 1.23 22.45 -30.31
N ARG A 147 1.49 21.55 -29.36
CA ARG A 147 2.77 20.86 -29.10
C ARG A 147 4.02 21.75 -28.92
N ASN A 148 4.55 21.80 -27.70
CA ASN A 148 5.84 21.15 -27.43
C ASN A 148 6.22 21.15 -25.95
N ILE A 149 6.52 19.94 -25.45
CA ILE A 149 7.47 19.72 -24.36
C ILE A 149 8.85 19.77 -24.99
N GLN A 150 9.69 20.76 -24.66
CA GLN A 150 11.14 20.58 -24.60
C GLN A 150 11.82 21.70 -23.78
N THR A 151 12.32 21.30 -22.61
CA THR A 151 13.59 21.72 -21.99
C THR A 151 14.37 22.87 -22.65
N SER A 152 14.71 23.90 -21.86
CA SER A 152 16.08 24.10 -21.34
C SER A 152 16.25 25.49 -20.73
N GLU A 153 16.85 25.49 -19.53
CA GLU A 153 17.79 26.48 -19.00
C GLU A 153 17.49 27.98 -19.16
N ASN A 154 17.07 28.60 -18.05
CA ASN A 154 17.75 29.82 -17.57
C ASN A 154 17.36 30.09 -16.11
N PHE A 155 18.36 30.10 -15.24
CA PHE A 155 18.21 30.64 -13.89
C PHE A 155 18.17 32.18 -13.97
N PRO A 156 17.24 32.86 -13.26
CA PRO A 156 17.54 34.17 -12.71
C PRO A 156 17.43 34.16 -11.18
N LYS A 157 18.59 34.47 -10.59
CA LYS A 157 18.88 35.05 -9.27
C LYS A 157 17.70 35.29 -8.34
N ARG A 158 17.81 34.71 -7.13
CA ARG A 158 17.09 35.04 -5.90
C ARG A 158 16.89 36.56 -5.76
N GLN A 159 15.65 37.01 -5.79
CA GLN A 159 15.22 38.16 -5.02
C GLN A 159 14.55 37.65 -3.74
N LYS A 160 14.97 38.20 -2.59
CA LYS A 160 14.41 37.93 -1.26
C LYS A 160 12.91 38.23 -1.28
N PRO A 161 12.02 37.30 -0.91
CA PRO A 161 10.64 37.67 -0.64
C PRO A 161 10.55 38.26 0.77
N GLU A 162 9.95 39.45 0.82
CA GLU A 162 9.61 40.17 2.03
C GLU A 162 8.62 39.37 2.89
N SER A 163 8.78 39.53 4.19
CA SER A 163 8.02 38.87 5.23
C SER A 163 6.57 39.34 5.27
N SER A 164 5.63 38.47 4.88
CA SER A 164 4.24 38.53 5.34
C SER A 164 4.03 37.44 6.39
N THR A 165 4.41 37.80 7.62
CA THR A 165 4.18 37.04 8.84
C THR A 165 2.70 37.05 9.19
N ASN A 166 2.05 35.89 9.12
CA ASN A 166 0.94 35.54 10.01
C ASN A 166 1.04 34.05 10.41
N PHE A 167 2.24 33.64 10.84
CA PHE A 167 2.41 32.45 11.65
C PHE A 167 2.36 32.91 13.11
N ASN A 168 1.28 32.58 13.82
CA ASN A 168 1.19 32.79 15.26
C ASN A 168 1.68 31.52 15.97
N PRO A 169 2.95 31.46 16.43
CA PRO A 169 3.51 30.25 17.04
C PRO A 169 2.75 29.83 18.32
N ASP A 170 2.08 30.79 18.99
CA ASP A 170 1.29 30.53 20.20
C ASP A 170 0.02 29.71 19.94
N LEU A 171 -0.59 29.82 18.75
CA LEU A 171 -1.75 29.00 18.39
C LEU A 171 -1.35 27.53 18.17
N VAL A 172 -0.16 27.31 17.62
CA VAL A 172 0.40 25.97 17.40
C VAL A 172 0.83 25.35 18.73
N ALA A 173 1.42 26.15 19.62
CA ALA A 173 1.79 25.72 20.97
C ALA A 173 0.57 25.31 21.81
N ASN A 174 -0.53 26.07 21.75
CA ASN A 174 -1.75 25.75 22.49
C ASN A 174 -2.47 24.50 21.99
N LEU A 175 -2.34 24.16 20.70
CA LEU A 175 -2.89 22.93 20.13
C LEU A 175 -2.04 21.69 20.50
N LEU A 176 -0.71 21.85 20.58
CA LEU A 176 0.21 20.78 20.96
C LEU A 176 0.27 20.54 22.48
N MET A 177 -0.05 21.55 23.29
CA MET A 177 -0.07 21.51 24.76
C MET A 177 -1.42 21.08 25.36
N GLY A 178 -2.32 20.52 24.55
CA GLY A 178 -3.66 20.10 24.99
C GLY A 178 -3.64 19.18 26.22
N ARG A 179 -4.06 19.74 27.36
CA ARG A 179 -4.52 19.10 28.61
C ARG A 179 -3.46 18.80 29.67
N THR A 180 -2.92 19.85 30.29
CA THR A 180 -2.56 19.78 31.72
C THR A 180 -3.20 20.96 32.45
N ASN A 181 -4.41 20.76 33.00
CA ASN A 181 -4.92 21.54 34.13
C ASN A 181 -6.05 20.77 34.80
N ASN A 182 -5.67 20.08 35.87
CA ASN A 182 -6.39 19.91 37.13
C ASN A 182 -7.92 20.04 37.07
N ASP A 183 -8.60 18.92 36.84
CA ASP A 183 -9.90 18.69 37.48
C ASP A 183 -9.72 17.65 38.58
N SER A 184 -10.00 18.08 39.80
CA SER A 184 -9.75 17.37 41.04
C SER A 184 -10.82 16.29 41.23
N ARG A 185 -10.62 15.10 40.68
CA ARG A 185 -11.33 13.89 41.15
C ARG A 185 -10.36 12.98 41.88
N LYS A 186 -10.32 13.17 43.21
CA LYS A 186 -9.84 12.17 44.16
C LYS A 186 -10.49 10.82 43.81
N ARG A 187 -9.72 9.88 43.28
CA ARG A 187 -10.04 8.45 43.41
C ARG A 187 -9.30 7.98 44.65
N ALA A 188 -10.06 7.57 45.65
CA ALA A 188 -9.53 6.94 46.86
C ALA A 188 -8.87 5.61 46.45
N PHE A 189 -7.60 5.44 46.81
CA PHE A 189 -6.97 4.13 46.88
C PHE A 189 -7.49 3.46 48.16
N HIS A 190 -8.08 2.28 48.00
CA HIS A 190 -8.39 1.39 49.11
C HIS A 190 -7.25 0.36 49.17
N ASP A 191 -6.45 0.43 50.21
CA ASP A 191 -5.49 -0.62 50.57
C ASP A 191 -6.28 -1.83 51.07
N GLU A 192 -6.07 -3.00 50.47
CA GLU A 192 -6.20 -4.29 51.15
C GLU A 192 -5.07 -5.21 50.68
N GLU A 193 -4.04 -5.32 51.51
CA GLU A 193 -3.17 -6.49 51.56
C GLU A 193 -4.00 -7.69 52.01
N LYS A 194 -3.90 -8.81 51.28
CA LYS A 194 -3.72 -10.12 51.90
C LYS A 194 -3.13 -11.14 50.94
N GLU A 195 -2.01 -11.68 51.38
CA GLU A 195 -1.35 -12.87 50.88
C GLU A 195 -2.33 -14.06 50.78
N ASP A 196 -2.17 -14.90 49.75
CA ASP A 196 -2.01 -16.32 50.01
C ASP A 196 -1.05 -16.95 49.00
N LYS A 197 -0.18 -17.80 49.52
CA LYS A 197 0.94 -18.44 48.85
C LYS A 197 0.51 -19.73 48.17
N THR A 198 1.45 -20.28 47.38
CA THR A 198 1.59 -21.67 46.92
C THR A 198 0.74 -22.00 45.67
N GLU A 199 1.23 -22.69 44.63
CA GLU A 199 2.33 -23.66 44.53
C GLU A 199 3.07 -23.52 43.19
N ASP A 200 4.37 -23.83 43.27
CA ASP A 200 5.30 -24.02 42.16
C ASP A 200 4.81 -25.12 41.21
N PHE A 201 4.89 -24.89 39.91
CA PHE A 201 4.87 -25.98 38.92
C PHE A 201 5.89 -25.68 37.82
N ASP A 202 7.14 -25.97 38.14
CA ASP A 202 8.21 -26.19 37.18
C ASP A 202 7.96 -27.54 36.47
N ASP A 203 7.73 -27.51 35.16
CA ASP A 203 7.99 -28.67 34.29
C ASP A 203 8.42 -28.14 32.92
N TYR A 204 9.75 -27.94 32.79
CA TYR A 204 10.44 -27.94 31.51
C TYR A 204 11.14 -29.29 31.40
N ASP A 205 10.56 -30.20 30.61
CA ASP A 205 11.22 -31.42 30.17
C ASP A 205 11.84 -31.22 28.77
N CYS A 206 12.99 -31.89 28.60
CA CYS A 206 14.03 -31.78 27.57
C CYS A 206 13.61 -31.80 26.09
#